data_AF-A0A7J7CJH8-F1
#
_entry.id   AF-A0A7J7CJH8-F1
#
_cell.length_a   1.000
_cell.length_b   1.000
_cell.length_c   1.000
_cell.angle_alpha   90.00
_cell.angle_beta   90.00
_cell.angle_gamma   90.00
#
_symmetry.space_group_name_H-M   'P 1'
#
loop_
_entity.id
_entity.type
_entity.pdbx_description
1 polymer ?
#
loop_
_entity_poly.entity_id
_entity_poly.type
_entity_poly.pdbx_seq_one_letter_code
_entity_poly.pdbx_strand_id
1 'polypeptide(L)'
;MVMVESKNQSKHFLILAYQSFGLVFGELSISPLYVYKNTLSGRLSHYQSEDTLFGVLSLIFWTFTLLSLFKYVILMLSADDNGEGGIFALYSLLCRLAKFSLLPNYQAADEEISTYHNMVRSKRNMLSSSSRKNFERRNGTKTCLLLVVLIGASLAVCLGSLSPAISVLSSIEGLQVQVKNLHEGTLAFVAAVVLIGHFVLQHRGTYRVAFMFAPIVIIWLFSLAAIGIYNIIKWNPSIYVALSPHYVYKFFKDTGKDGWMSLGGIFLCVTGTETVFAYLGQFTAESIRVAFLCIVYPCLVLQYMGQAAFLSKNFSAVPVSFYASIPYPLFWPVLALAIFAAVVASQAAISATFSIVKQCYALGCFFRVKIVHKPKWIHGQIYIPEINWLLMIISLVLAIGFRNSNHMGNAYGKLSSL
;
A
#
# COMPACT_ATOMS: atom_id res chain seq x y z
N MET A 1 8.08 -34.83 -21.39
CA MET A 1 8.86 -33.96 -20.48
C MET A 1 8.38 -32.51 -20.52
N VAL A 2 8.31 -31.87 -21.69
CA VAL A 2 7.84 -30.47 -21.87
C VAL A 2 6.44 -30.18 -21.29
N MET A 3 5.47 -31.10 -21.44
CA MET A 3 4.13 -30.92 -20.83
C MET A 3 4.10 -31.04 -19.30
N VAL A 4 5.05 -31.74 -18.68
CA VAL A 4 5.15 -31.86 -17.22
C VAL A 4 5.81 -30.62 -16.62
N GLU A 5 6.82 -30.06 -17.31
CA GLU A 5 7.44 -28.78 -16.97
C GLU A 5 6.46 -27.60 -17.07
N SER A 6 5.66 -27.53 -18.13
CA SER A 6 4.60 -26.51 -18.30
C SER A 6 3.56 -26.56 -17.16
N LYS A 7 3.13 -27.77 -16.76
CA LYS A 7 2.16 -27.94 -15.67
C LYS A 7 2.76 -27.53 -14.31
N ASN A 8 4.07 -27.72 -14.12
CA ASN A 8 4.76 -27.34 -12.89
C ASN A 8 5.00 -25.81 -12.82
N GLN A 9 5.32 -25.19 -13.96
CA GLN A 9 5.42 -23.72 -14.09
C GLN A 9 4.08 -23.03 -13.85
N SER A 10 2.98 -23.56 -14.40
CA SER A 10 1.64 -23.00 -14.17
C SER A 10 1.20 -23.10 -12.70
N LYS A 11 1.48 -24.23 -12.04
CA LYS A 11 1.23 -24.37 -10.59
C LYS A 11 2.07 -23.41 -9.76
N HIS A 12 3.34 -23.25 -10.08
CA HIS A 12 4.22 -22.30 -9.40
C HIS A 12 3.73 -20.86 -9.56
N PHE A 13 3.33 -20.47 -10.78
CA PHE A 13 2.72 -19.17 -11.07
C PHE A 13 1.46 -18.91 -10.23
N LEU A 14 0.55 -19.88 -10.14
CA LEU A 14 -0.67 -19.77 -9.34
C LEU A 14 -0.39 -19.68 -7.84
N ILE A 15 0.63 -20.39 -7.35
CA ILE A 15 1.04 -20.32 -5.94
C ILE A 15 1.62 -18.92 -5.63
N LEU A 16 2.44 -18.36 -6.53
CA LEU A 16 2.95 -16.99 -6.36
C LEU A 16 1.81 -15.97 -6.41
N ALA A 17 0.84 -16.14 -7.30
CA ALA A 17 -0.31 -15.24 -7.40
C ALA A 17 -1.13 -15.28 -6.12
N TYR A 18 -1.37 -16.49 -5.61
CA TYR A 18 -2.05 -16.70 -4.33
C TYR A 18 -1.32 -16.02 -3.17
N GLN A 19 0.00 -16.22 -3.07
CA GLN A 19 0.80 -15.62 -2.00
C GLN A 19 0.87 -14.09 -2.10
N SER A 20 0.81 -13.53 -3.30
CA SER A 20 0.84 -12.08 -3.53
C SER A 20 -0.33 -11.36 -2.85
N PHE A 21 -1.51 -11.99 -2.73
CA PHE A 21 -2.65 -11.42 -2.00
C PHE A 21 -2.33 -11.07 -0.55
N GLY A 22 -1.59 -11.93 0.15
CA GLY A 22 -1.31 -11.73 1.57
C GLY A 22 -0.25 -10.68 1.88
N LEU A 23 0.69 -10.44 0.96
CA LEU A 23 1.84 -9.55 1.21
C LEU A 23 1.80 -8.26 0.38
N VAL A 24 1.27 -8.32 -0.83
CA VAL A 24 1.32 -7.19 -1.77
C VAL A 24 0.06 -6.33 -1.67
N PHE A 25 -1.11 -6.97 -1.66
CA PHE A 25 -2.38 -6.26 -1.77
C PHE A 25 -3.09 -5.99 -0.44
N GLY A 26 -2.52 -6.42 0.68
CA GLY A 26 -3.10 -6.24 2.01
C GLY A 26 -3.43 -4.77 2.30
N GLU A 27 -2.43 -3.89 2.20
CA GLU A 27 -2.59 -2.46 2.47
C GLU A 27 -3.58 -1.78 1.52
N LEU A 28 -3.46 -2.08 0.22
CA LEU A 28 -4.38 -1.57 -0.78
C LEU A 28 -5.83 -1.97 -0.49
N SER A 29 -6.04 -3.21 -0.01
CA SER A 29 -7.37 -3.77 0.23
C SER A 29 -8.15 -3.12 1.38
N ILE A 30 -7.49 -2.36 2.25
CA ILE A 30 -8.09 -1.79 3.47
C ILE A 30 -8.47 -0.33 3.30
N SER A 31 -7.95 0.31 2.25
CA SER A 31 -8.29 1.69 1.89
C SER A 31 -9.79 2.05 1.95
N PRO A 32 -10.75 1.17 1.58
CA PRO A 32 -12.17 1.49 1.71
C PRO A 32 -12.66 1.77 3.15
N LEU A 33 -11.92 1.34 4.18
CA LEU A 33 -12.27 1.64 5.58
C LEU A 33 -12.18 3.14 5.88
N TYR A 34 -11.25 3.85 5.25
CA TYR A 34 -10.90 5.22 5.62
C TYR A 34 -11.04 6.25 4.51
N VAL A 35 -11.06 5.88 3.22
CA VAL A 35 -11.07 6.84 2.08
C VAL A 35 -12.28 7.78 2.10
N TYR A 36 -13.52 7.28 2.13
CA TYR A 36 -14.70 8.15 2.11
C TYR A 36 -14.82 9.01 3.36
N LYS A 37 -14.56 8.43 4.52
CA LYS A 37 -14.54 9.12 5.80
C LYS A 37 -13.56 10.30 5.75
N ASN A 38 -12.32 10.07 5.31
CA ASN A 38 -11.30 11.12 5.25
C ASN A 38 -11.62 12.17 4.17
N THR A 39 -12.11 11.75 3.01
CA THR A 39 -12.42 12.65 1.89
C THR A 39 -13.59 13.59 2.21
N LEU A 40 -14.65 13.05 2.83
CA LEU A 40 -15.86 13.80 3.18
C LEU A 40 -15.77 14.47 4.55
N SER A 41 -14.69 14.25 5.30
CA SER A 41 -14.43 14.95 6.57
C SER A 41 -13.91 16.38 6.34
N GLY A 42 -14.16 17.26 7.31
CA GLY A 42 -13.68 18.64 7.28
C GLY A 42 -14.58 19.57 6.44
N ARG A 43 -13.97 20.42 5.60
CA ARG A 43 -14.69 21.49 4.87
C ARG A 43 -15.68 20.97 3.83
N LEU A 44 -15.47 19.74 3.33
CA LEU A 44 -16.40 19.09 2.41
C LEU A 44 -17.70 18.64 3.09
N SER A 45 -17.77 18.61 4.42
CA SER A 45 -18.99 18.29 5.18
C SER A 45 -20.13 19.29 4.94
N HIS A 46 -19.85 20.48 4.41
CA HIS A 46 -20.87 21.46 4.02
C HIS A 46 -21.54 21.13 2.68
N TYR A 47 -20.93 20.27 1.87
CA TYR A 47 -21.42 19.87 0.55
C TYR A 47 -22.07 18.47 0.60
N GLN A 48 -23.23 18.37 1.27
CA GLN A 48 -23.99 17.12 1.40
C GLN A 48 -24.99 16.93 0.23
N SER A 49 -24.47 16.92 -1.00
CA SER A 49 -25.27 16.67 -2.20
C SER A 49 -24.89 15.34 -2.85
N GLU A 50 -25.87 14.66 -3.44
CA GLU A 50 -25.63 13.45 -4.24
C GLU A 50 -24.62 13.72 -5.37
N ASP A 51 -24.67 14.92 -5.99
CA ASP A 51 -23.73 15.33 -7.04
C ASP A 51 -22.27 15.37 -6.56
N THR A 52 -22.04 15.87 -5.34
CA THR A 52 -20.70 15.92 -4.73
C THR A 52 -20.17 14.51 -4.53
N LEU A 53 -21.02 13.57 -4.12
CA LEU A 53 -20.63 12.19 -3.89
C LEU A 53 -20.32 11.44 -5.20
N PHE A 54 -21.09 11.69 -6.27
CA PHE A 54 -20.76 11.18 -7.61
C PHE A 54 -19.40 11.74 -8.07
N GLY A 55 -19.14 13.01 -7.80
CA GLY A 55 -17.84 13.65 -8.00
C GLY A 55 -16.69 12.96 -7.28
N VAL A 56 -16.86 12.71 -5.98
CA VAL A 56 -15.86 12.01 -5.15
C VAL A 56 -15.62 10.58 -5.63
N LEU A 57 -16.68 9.82 -5.94
CA LEU A 57 -16.55 8.48 -6.50
C LEU A 57 -15.79 8.50 -7.83
N SER A 58 -16.11 9.44 -8.71
CA SER A 58 -15.41 9.61 -10.00
C SER A 58 -13.92 9.88 -9.78
N LEU A 59 -13.58 10.76 -8.84
CA LEU A 59 -12.20 11.05 -8.47
C LEU A 59 -11.48 9.82 -7.93
N ILE A 60 -12.08 9.09 -6.98
CA ILE A 60 -11.50 7.86 -6.44
C ILE A 60 -11.27 6.84 -7.55
N PHE A 61 -12.25 6.64 -8.43
CA PHE A 61 -12.15 5.70 -9.54
C PHE A 61 -11.02 6.08 -10.50
N TRP A 62 -10.95 7.32 -10.97
CA TRP A 62 -9.93 7.76 -11.91
C TRP A 62 -8.54 7.83 -11.28
N THR A 63 -8.42 8.27 -10.03
CA THR A 63 -7.14 8.26 -9.31
C THR A 63 -6.63 6.84 -9.12
N PHE A 64 -7.48 5.90 -8.72
CA PHE A 64 -7.13 4.48 -8.59
C PHE A 64 -6.79 3.85 -9.94
N THR A 65 -7.54 4.17 -11.00
CA THR A 65 -7.28 3.64 -12.36
C THR A 65 -5.98 4.19 -12.94
N LEU A 66 -5.72 5.50 -12.82
CA LEU A 66 -4.54 6.11 -13.42
C LEU A 66 -3.27 5.80 -12.63
N LEU A 67 -3.33 5.83 -11.30
CA LEU A 67 -2.15 5.57 -10.48
C LEU A 67 -1.97 4.07 -10.26
N SER A 68 -2.92 3.39 -9.62
CA SER A 68 -2.75 1.99 -9.25
C SER A 68 -2.69 1.06 -10.48
N LEU A 69 -3.65 1.18 -11.39
CA LEU A 69 -3.70 0.30 -12.57
C LEU A 69 -2.70 0.72 -13.66
N PHE A 70 -2.78 1.95 -14.17
CA PHE A 70 -1.97 2.35 -15.31
C PHE A 70 -0.50 2.62 -14.95
N LYS A 71 -0.23 3.52 -13.99
CA LYS A 71 1.15 3.85 -13.59
C LYS A 71 1.86 2.65 -12.94
N TYR A 72 1.29 2.03 -11.90
CA TYR A 72 2.02 0.98 -11.19
C TYR A 72 1.97 -0.37 -11.90
N VAL A 73 0.78 -0.90 -12.17
CA VAL A 73 0.63 -2.29 -12.67
C VAL A 73 1.02 -2.45 -14.15
N ILE A 74 0.70 -1.47 -15.01
CA ILE A 74 1.06 -1.55 -16.43
C ILE A 74 2.48 -1.02 -16.68
N LEU A 75 2.78 0.21 -16.25
CA LEU A 75 4.06 0.85 -16.54
C LEU A 75 5.18 0.41 -15.60
N MET A 76 5.06 0.61 -14.28
CA MET A 76 6.18 0.36 -13.36
C MET A 76 6.54 -1.12 -13.24
N LEU A 77 5.57 -2.05 -13.27
CA LEU A 77 5.90 -3.48 -13.30
C LEU A 77 6.66 -3.90 -14.59
N SER A 78 6.64 -3.09 -15.65
CA SER A 78 7.47 -3.30 -16.85
C SER A 78 8.87 -2.70 -16.73
N ALA A 79 9.10 -1.86 -15.71
CA ALA A 79 10.35 -1.16 -15.46
C ALA A 79 11.11 -1.85 -14.32
N ASP A 80 11.36 -3.16 -14.48
CA ASP A 80 12.07 -4.00 -13.53
C ASP A 80 13.59 -4.05 -13.78
N ASP A 81 14.38 -4.30 -12.74
CA ASP A 81 15.81 -4.61 -12.87
C ASP A 81 16.06 -6.11 -12.58
N ASN A 82 15.84 -6.97 -13.58
CA ASN A 82 15.87 -8.44 -13.48
C ASN A 82 14.90 -9.02 -12.45
N GLY A 83 13.66 -8.53 -12.47
CA GLY A 83 12.66 -8.95 -11.50
C GLY A 83 12.78 -8.26 -10.14
N GLU A 84 13.80 -7.47 -9.84
CA GLU A 84 13.82 -6.64 -8.62
C GLU A 84 13.14 -5.28 -8.87
N GLY A 85 12.40 -4.81 -7.88
CA GLY A 85 11.62 -3.56 -7.93
C GLY A 85 11.79 -2.71 -6.68
N GLY A 86 11.25 -1.48 -6.70
CA GLY A 86 11.35 -0.52 -5.60
C GLY A 86 12.45 0.54 -5.77
N ILE A 87 12.49 1.47 -4.81
CA ILE A 87 13.32 2.69 -4.88
C ILE A 87 14.82 2.35 -4.98
N PHE A 88 15.27 1.30 -4.28
CA PHE A 88 16.67 0.88 -4.28
C PHE A 88 17.06 0.05 -5.50
N ALA A 89 16.14 -0.71 -6.09
CA ALA A 89 16.36 -1.33 -7.39
C ALA A 89 16.52 -0.26 -8.48
N LEU A 90 15.67 0.78 -8.45
CA LEU A 90 15.80 1.93 -9.34
C LEU A 90 17.11 2.68 -9.13
N TYR A 91 17.52 2.89 -7.87
CA TYR A 91 18.81 3.52 -7.56
C TYR A 91 19.99 2.68 -8.06
N SER A 92 19.98 1.36 -7.82
CA SER A 92 21.02 0.45 -8.32
C SER A 92 21.11 0.49 -9.85
N LEU A 93 19.97 0.41 -10.54
CA LEU A 93 19.87 0.52 -11.99
C LEU A 93 20.45 1.86 -12.48
N LEU A 94 20.14 2.97 -11.81
CA LEU A 94 20.59 4.31 -12.17
C LEU A 94 22.09 4.47 -11.92
N CYS A 95 22.61 3.95 -10.79
CA CYS A 95 24.04 3.88 -10.51
C CYS A 95 24.80 3.04 -11.55
N ARG A 96 24.24 1.88 -11.96
CA ARG A 96 24.82 0.97 -12.97
C ARG A 96 24.80 1.59 -14.38
N LEU A 97 23.72 2.26 -14.75
CA LEU A 97 23.56 2.89 -16.07
C LEU A 97 24.33 4.21 -16.22
N ALA A 98 24.62 4.90 -15.12
CA ALA A 98 25.24 6.23 -15.15
C ALA A 98 26.62 6.29 -14.47
N LYS A 99 27.23 5.15 -14.09
CA LYS A 99 28.51 5.08 -13.35
C LYS A 99 28.56 6.03 -12.15
N PHE A 100 27.43 6.20 -11.46
CA PHE A 100 27.35 7.02 -10.27
C PHE A 100 27.77 6.21 -9.04
N SER A 101 29.06 5.88 -8.92
CA SER A 101 29.60 5.43 -7.64
C SER A 101 30.22 6.62 -6.91
N LEU A 102 29.65 6.96 -5.75
CA LEU A 102 30.29 7.80 -4.73
C LEU A 102 30.65 6.96 -3.48
N LEU A 103 30.02 5.79 -3.32
CA LEU A 103 30.31 4.81 -2.27
C LEU A 103 30.78 3.48 -2.92
N PRO A 104 31.69 2.74 -2.26
CA PRO A 104 32.18 1.46 -2.78
C PRO A 104 31.02 0.46 -2.90
N ASN A 105 30.93 -0.18 -4.06
CA ASN A 105 29.88 -1.12 -4.44
C ASN A 105 30.04 -2.45 -3.68
N TYR A 106 29.81 -2.45 -2.36
CA TYR A 106 29.75 -3.66 -1.53
C TYR A 106 28.28 -4.03 -1.29
N GLN A 107 27.59 -4.41 -2.36
CA GLN A 107 26.28 -5.05 -2.22
C GLN A 107 26.50 -6.54 -2.43
N ALA A 108 26.38 -7.35 -1.36
CA ALA A 108 26.48 -8.81 -1.43
C ALA A 108 25.46 -9.44 -2.41
N ALA A 109 24.43 -8.68 -2.83
CA ALA A 109 23.50 -9.08 -3.89
C ALA A 109 24.12 -9.04 -5.31
N ASP A 110 25.15 -8.22 -5.55
CA ASP A 110 25.87 -8.19 -6.83
C ASP A 110 26.89 -9.35 -6.95
N GLU A 111 27.32 -9.93 -5.82
CA GLU A 111 28.33 -10.99 -5.75
C GLU A 111 27.74 -12.40 -6.00
N GLU A 112 26.44 -12.58 -5.77
CA GLU A 112 25.74 -13.86 -5.95
C GLU A 112 25.30 -14.14 -7.41
N ILE A 113 25.35 -13.16 -8.31
CA ILE A 113 24.87 -13.29 -9.69
C ILE A 113 26.04 -13.46 -10.68
N SER A 114 26.65 -14.65 -10.67
CA SER A 114 27.77 -15.03 -11.55
C SER A 114 27.46 -14.94 -13.07
N THR A 115 26.18 -14.94 -13.45
CA THR A 115 25.71 -14.78 -14.84
C THR A 115 25.84 -13.35 -15.38
N TYR A 116 26.04 -12.36 -14.52
CA TYR A 116 25.94 -10.94 -14.89
C TYR A 116 27.21 -10.35 -15.55
N HIS A 117 28.39 -10.93 -15.27
CA HIS A 117 29.66 -10.45 -15.83
C HIS A 117 29.72 -10.60 -17.36
N ASN A 118 28.98 -11.57 -17.92
CA ASN A 118 28.95 -11.86 -19.35
C ASN A 118 27.98 -10.95 -20.14
N MET A 119 26.85 -10.57 -19.57
CA MET A 119 25.85 -9.73 -20.26
C MET A 119 26.23 -8.25 -20.30
N VAL A 120 26.92 -7.77 -19.26
CA VAL A 120 27.50 -6.40 -19.22
C VAL A 120 28.58 -6.22 -20.29
N ARG A 121 29.27 -7.29 -20.72
CA ARG A 121 30.25 -7.22 -21.81
C ARG A 121 29.60 -7.15 -23.20
N SER A 122 28.41 -7.74 -23.37
CA SER A 122 27.66 -7.74 -24.64
C SER A 122 26.90 -6.42 -24.89
N LYS A 123 26.18 -5.88 -23.89
CA LYS A 123 25.50 -4.57 -24.01
C LYS A 123 26.45 -3.35 -24.04
N ARG A 124 27.72 -3.55 -23.69
CA ARG A 124 28.79 -2.51 -23.68
C ARG A 124 29.04 -1.89 -25.06
N ASN A 125 28.75 -2.63 -26.13
CA ASN A 125 29.04 -2.20 -27.50
C ASN A 125 27.90 -1.43 -28.17
N MET A 126 26.72 -1.31 -27.55
CA MET A 126 25.52 -0.82 -28.27
C MET A 126 25.00 0.57 -27.87
N LEU A 127 25.38 1.12 -26.70
CA LEU A 127 24.93 2.44 -26.25
C LEU A 127 26.09 3.34 -25.79
N SER A 128 26.88 3.81 -26.76
CA SER A 128 27.77 4.97 -26.58
C SER A 128 27.11 6.23 -27.14
N SER A 129 26.33 6.95 -26.34
CA SER A 129 25.86 8.29 -26.71
C SER A 129 26.58 9.37 -25.88
N SER A 130 27.01 10.41 -26.60
CA SER A 130 27.88 11.51 -26.14
C SER A 130 27.35 12.27 -24.90
N SER A 131 26.05 12.20 -24.64
CA SER A 131 25.37 12.86 -23.50
C SER A 131 25.72 12.28 -22.12
N ARG A 132 26.30 11.07 -22.05
CA ARG A 132 26.75 10.46 -20.78
C ARG A 132 27.99 11.11 -20.17
N LYS A 133 28.92 11.61 -20.99
CA LYS A 133 30.21 12.16 -20.52
C LYS A 133 30.09 13.48 -19.73
N ASN A 134 29.05 14.27 -19.99
CA ASN A 134 28.86 15.55 -19.29
C ASN A 134 28.21 15.38 -17.90
N PHE A 135 27.44 14.32 -17.68
CA PHE A 135 26.73 14.06 -16.41
C PHE A 135 27.60 13.27 -15.40
N GLU A 136 28.60 12.53 -15.88
CA GLU A 136 29.53 11.71 -15.09
C GLU A 136 30.49 12.53 -14.19
N ARG A 137 30.65 13.85 -14.41
CA ARG A 137 31.78 14.63 -13.88
C ARG A 137 31.47 15.54 -12.67
N ARG A 138 30.20 15.80 -12.31
CA ARG A 138 29.85 16.67 -11.18
C ARG A 138 29.52 15.87 -9.91
N ASN A 139 30.37 16.00 -8.89
CA ASN A 139 30.10 15.46 -7.54
C ASN A 139 28.74 15.93 -6.98
N GLY A 140 28.29 17.13 -7.34
CA GLY A 140 26.99 17.65 -6.91
C GLY A 140 25.77 16.84 -7.40
N THR A 141 25.85 16.22 -8.58
CA THR A 141 24.76 15.37 -9.10
C THR A 141 24.64 14.07 -8.31
N LYS A 142 25.79 13.49 -7.93
CA LYS A 142 25.86 12.30 -7.07
C LYS A 142 25.28 12.58 -5.68
N THR A 143 25.64 13.73 -5.09
CA THR A 143 25.08 14.16 -3.79
C THR A 143 23.58 14.45 -3.88
N CYS A 144 23.12 15.10 -4.94
CA CYS A 144 21.69 15.33 -5.17
C CYS A 144 20.91 14.01 -5.29
N LEU A 145 21.43 13.05 -6.06
CA LEU A 145 20.84 11.72 -6.20
C LEU A 145 20.77 10.99 -4.85
N LEU A 146 21.84 11.02 -4.05
CA LEU A 146 21.87 10.42 -2.72
C LEU A 146 20.84 11.08 -1.78
N LEU A 147 20.72 12.41 -1.81
CA LEU A 147 19.72 13.13 -1.02
C LEU A 147 18.30 12.74 -1.40
N VAL A 148 18.00 12.61 -2.70
CA VAL A 148 16.68 12.16 -3.18
C VAL A 148 16.36 10.75 -2.67
N VAL A 149 17.33 9.84 -2.72
CA VAL A 149 17.16 8.47 -2.21
C VAL A 149 16.98 8.44 -0.70
N LEU A 150 17.72 9.24 0.05
CA LEU A 150 17.57 9.34 1.50
C LEU A 150 16.23 9.93 1.91
N ILE A 151 15.71 10.92 1.16
CA ILE A 151 14.36 11.45 1.34
C ILE A 151 13.31 10.37 1.03
N GLY A 152 13.47 9.63 -0.07
CA GLY A 152 12.56 8.51 -0.39
C GLY A 152 12.59 7.40 0.67
N ALA A 153 13.77 7.07 1.19
CA ALA A 153 13.93 6.09 2.27
C ALA A 153 13.28 6.56 3.58
N SER A 154 13.45 7.84 3.96
CA SER A 154 12.82 8.37 5.17
C SER A 154 11.30 8.43 5.05
N LEU A 155 10.77 8.83 3.89
CA LEU A 155 9.33 8.79 3.61
C LEU A 155 8.78 7.35 3.74
N ALA A 156 9.48 6.36 3.17
CA ALA A 156 9.05 4.98 3.27
C ALA A 156 9.11 4.42 4.72
N VAL A 157 10.09 4.84 5.52
CA VAL A 157 10.13 4.51 6.97
C VAL A 157 8.94 5.17 7.70
N CYS A 158 8.60 6.42 7.36
CA CYS A 158 7.41 7.09 7.89
C CYS A 158 6.12 6.33 7.53
N LEU A 159 5.97 5.87 6.29
CA LEU A 159 4.83 5.02 5.88
C LEU A 159 4.75 3.76 6.72
N GLY A 160 5.88 3.08 6.94
CA GLY A 160 5.99 1.91 7.80
C GLY A 160 5.52 2.12 9.24
N SER A 161 5.67 3.33 9.77
CA SER A 161 5.23 3.69 11.12
C SER A 161 3.75 4.11 11.20
N LEU A 162 3.22 4.71 10.12
CA LEU A 162 1.83 5.20 10.03
C LEU A 162 0.83 4.11 9.66
N SER A 163 1.21 3.19 8.77
CA SER A 163 0.34 2.14 8.25
C SER A 163 -0.28 1.25 9.34
N PRO A 164 0.48 0.77 10.36
CA PRO A 164 -0.11 -0.02 11.45
C PRO A 164 -1.14 0.76 12.27
N ALA A 165 -0.83 2.03 12.58
CA ALA A 165 -1.72 2.87 13.37
C ALA A 165 -3.06 3.13 12.64
N ILE A 166 -3.00 3.48 11.34
CA ILE A 166 -4.19 3.77 10.53
C ILE A 166 -5.02 2.51 10.29
N SER A 167 -4.37 1.42 9.89
CA SER A 167 -5.06 0.17 9.58
C SER A 167 -5.80 -0.37 10.80
N VAL A 168 -5.13 -0.41 11.96
CA VAL A 168 -5.76 -0.95 13.18
C VAL A 168 -6.85 -0.02 13.72
N LEU A 169 -6.62 1.30 13.75
CA LEU A 169 -7.65 2.25 14.20
C LEU A 169 -8.89 2.20 13.31
N SER A 170 -8.71 2.26 11.98
CA SER A 170 -9.84 2.21 11.04
C SER A 170 -10.63 0.90 11.13
N SER A 171 -9.98 -0.23 11.41
CA SER A 171 -10.68 -1.51 11.62
C SER A 171 -11.48 -1.60 12.92
N ILE A 172 -11.08 -0.88 13.96
CA ILE A 172 -11.70 -0.93 15.29
C ILE A 172 -12.82 0.12 15.42
N GLU A 173 -12.75 1.20 14.65
CA GLU A 173 -13.79 2.24 14.59
C GLU A 173 -15.19 1.70 14.27
N GLY A 174 -15.30 0.53 13.64
CA GLY A 174 -16.58 -0.15 13.46
C GLY A 174 -17.35 -0.39 14.76
N LEU A 175 -16.67 -0.58 15.89
CA LEU A 175 -17.32 -0.76 17.21
C LEU A 175 -18.17 0.46 17.63
N GLN A 176 -17.83 1.66 17.15
CA GLN A 176 -18.59 2.88 17.43
C GLN A 176 -20.00 2.85 16.83
N VAL A 177 -20.23 2.05 15.76
CA VAL A 177 -21.55 1.92 15.11
C VAL A 177 -22.55 1.21 16.02
N GLN A 178 -22.11 0.19 16.76
CA GLN A 178 -22.98 -0.61 17.61
C GLN A 178 -23.12 -0.04 19.02
N VAL A 179 -22.08 0.64 19.53
CA VAL A 179 -22.07 1.17 20.89
C VAL A 179 -21.85 2.67 20.86
N LYS A 180 -22.97 3.42 20.82
CA LYS A 180 -22.98 4.90 20.76
C LYS A 180 -22.35 5.60 21.98
N ASN A 181 -22.14 4.87 23.09
CA ASN A 181 -21.56 5.38 24.35
C ASN A 181 -20.18 4.79 24.68
N LEU A 182 -19.40 4.36 23.69
CA LEU A 182 -18.01 3.99 23.95
C LEU A 182 -17.22 5.25 24.33
N HIS A 183 -16.68 5.26 25.55
CA HIS A 183 -15.72 6.27 25.93
C HIS A 183 -14.53 6.22 24.96
N GLU A 184 -14.10 7.36 24.41
CA GLU A 184 -13.00 7.42 23.41
C GLU A 184 -11.73 6.68 23.88
N GLY A 185 -11.48 6.65 25.20
CA GLY A 185 -10.38 5.90 25.81
C GLY A 185 -10.46 4.39 25.59
N THR A 186 -11.66 3.80 25.50
CA THR A 186 -11.85 2.37 25.26
C THR A 186 -11.43 1.97 23.85
N LEU A 187 -11.75 2.80 22.84
CA LEU A 187 -11.35 2.54 21.46
C LEU A 187 -9.82 2.55 21.33
N ALA A 188 -9.18 3.58 21.88
CA ALA A 188 -7.72 3.70 21.90
C ALA A 188 -7.06 2.52 22.64
N PHE A 189 -7.67 2.06 23.74
CA PHE A 189 -7.18 0.90 24.48
C PHE A 189 -7.24 -0.39 23.64
N VAL A 190 -8.38 -0.67 22.99
CA VAL A 190 -8.51 -1.86 22.12
C VAL A 190 -7.50 -1.78 20.96
N ALA A 191 -7.33 -0.61 20.34
CA ALA A 191 -6.34 -0.40 19.30
C ALA A 191 -4.90 -0.64 19.79
N ALA A 192 -4.56 -0.16 20.99
CA ALA A 192 -3.26 -0.39 21.59
C ALA A 192 -2.99 -1.88 21.84
N VAL A 193 -3.99 -2.62 22.36
CA VAL A 193 -3.86 -4.07 22.58
C VAL A 193 -3.63 -4.82 21.26
N VAL A 194 -4.37 -4.48 20.20
CA VAL A 194 -4.20 -5.10 18.88
C VAL A 194 -2.83 -4.75 18.29
N LEU A 195 -2.38 -3.50 18.40
CA LEU A 195 -1.05 -3.06 17.94
C LEU A 195 0.08 -3.78 18.69
N ILE A 196 0.03 -3.84 20.02
CA ILE A 196 1.03 -4.55 20.83
C ILE A 196 1.05 -6.03 20.44
N GLY A 197 -0.12 -6.67 20.34
CA GLY A 197 -0.23 -8.05 19.90
C GLY A 197 0.38 -8.27 18.51
N HIS A 198 0.12 -7.36 17.57
CA HIS A 198 0.68 -7.40 16.23
C HIS A 198 2.22 -7.29 16.22
N PHE A 199 2.79 -6.29 16.90
CA PHE A 199 4.25 -6.09 16.94
C PHE A 199 4.99 -7.16 17.75
N VAL A 200 4.36 -7.70 18.80
CA VAL A 200 4.90 -8.85 19.53
C VAL A 200 4.90 -10.07 18.61
N LEU A 201 3.85 -10.32 17.83
CA LEU A 201 3.76 -11.50 16.97
C LEU A 201 4.86 -11.55 15.87
N GLN A 202 5.46 -10.41 15.53
CA GLN A 202 6.51 -10.29 14.50
C GLN A 202 7.71 -11.22 14.72
N HIS A 203 8.08 -11.53 15.97
CA HIS A 203 9.24 -12.38 16.28
C HIS A 203 9.10 -13.84 15.79
N ARG A 204 7.87 -14.30 15.54
CA ARG A 204 7.57 -15.69 15.11
C ARG A 204 7.83 -15.95 13.63
N GLY A 205 8.19 -14.91 12.86
CA GLY A 205 8.69 -15.01 11.50
C GLY A 205 7.60 -14.91 10.44
N THR A 206 7.89 -14.12 9.41
CA THR A 206 7.04 -13.74 8.26
C THR A 206 6.69 -14.89 7.32
N TYR A 207 7.49 -15.96 7.28
CA TYR A 207 7.37 -17.03 6.29
C TYR A 207 6.07 -17.87 6.39
N ARG A 208 5.74 -18.43 7.57
CA ARG A 208 4.47 -19.18 7.73
C ARG A 208 3.25 -18.27 7.64
N VAL A 209 3.49 -16.99 7.89
CA VAL A 209 2.47 -15.97 8.05
C VAL A 209 1.94 -15.52 6.67
N ALA A 210 2.79 -15.35 5.65
CA ALA A 210 2.37 -15.00 4.29
C ALA A 210 1.35 -15.97 3.67
N PHE A 211 1.57 -17.29 3.85
CA PHE A 211 0.63 -18.32 3.37
C PHE A 211 -0.70 -18.30 4.14
N MET A 212 -0.67 -18.00 5.45
CA MET A 212 -1.86 -17.83 6.27
C MET A 212 -2.60 -16.50 6.02
N PHE A 213 -1.91 -15.51 5.47
CA PHE A 213 -2.43 -14.16 5.22
C PHE A 213 -3.17 -14.04 3.89
N ALA A 214 -2.71 -14.76 2.85
CA ALA A 214 -3.41 -14.84 1.57
C ALA A 214 -4.92 -15.16 1.67
N PRO A 215 -5.37 -16.20 2.40
CA PRO A 215 -6.80 -16.51 2.48
C PRO A 215 -7.58 -15.43 3.22
N ILE A 216 -6.99 -14.77 4.22
CA ILE A 216 -7.64 -13.66 4.95
C ILE A 216 -7.93 -12.51 3.98
N VAL A 217 -6.95 -12.10 3.17
CA VAL A 217 -7.12 -10.99 2.22
C VAL A 217 -8.08 -11.37 1.08
N ILE A 218 -8.05 -12.62 0.61
CA ILE A 218 -8.97 -13.08 -0.42
C ILE A 218 -10.42 -13.07 0.09
N ILE A 219 -10.67 -13.63 1.28
CA ILE A 219 -12.00 -13.61 1.90
C ILE A 219 -12.44 -12.16 2.16
N TRP A 220 -11.52 -11.29 2.59
CA TRP A 220 -11.77 -9.86 2.74
C TRP A 220 -12.20 -9.20 1.42
N LEU A 221 -11.43 -9.36 0.34
CA LEU A 221 -11.75 -8.78 -0.97
C LEU A 221 -13.10 -9.26 -1.51
N PHE A 222 -13.42 -10.55 -1.37
CA PHE A 222 -14.73 -11.07 -1.77
C PHE A 222 -15.86 -10.53 -0.89
N SER A 223 -15.62 -10.34 0.42
CA SER A 223 -16.60 -9.71 1.31
C SER A 223 -16.86 -8.26 0.91
N LEU A 224 -15.82 -7.52 0.50
CA LEU A 224 -15.94 -6.17 -0.04
C LEU A 224 -16.77 -6.16 -1.33
N ALA A 225 -16.46 -7.04 -2.28
CA ALA A 225 -17.23 -7.13 -3.52
C ALA A 225 -18.71 -7.44 -3.26
N ALA A 226 -19.01 -8.38 -2.35
CA ALA A 226 -20.38 -8.74 -2.00
C ALA A 226 -21.16 -7.59 -1.35
N ILE A 227 -20.55 -6.88 -0.40
CA ILE A 227 -21.15 -5.70 0.26
C ILE A 227 -21.33 -4.56 -0.75
N GLY A 228 -20.33 -4.35 -1.61
CA GLY A 228 -20.38 -3.37 -2.70
C GLY A 228 -21.56 -3.59 -3.63
N ILE A 229 -21.69 -4.82 -4.17
CA ILE A 229 -22.81 -5.21 -5.05
C ILE A 229 -24.16 -5.05 -4.33
N TYR A 230 -24.27 -5.52 -3.08
CA TYR A 230 -25.48 -5.36 -2.28
C TYR A 230 -25.90 -3.89 -2.17
N ASN A 231 -24.96 -2.99 -1.90
CA ASN A 231 -25.26 -1.58 -1.72
C ASN A 231 -25.61 -0.87 -3.03
N ILE A 232 -24.98 -1.24 -4.16
CA ILE A 232 -25.34 -0.72 -5.49
C ILE A 232 -26.80 -1.07 -5.81
N ILE A 233 -27.18 -2.34 -5.64
CA ILE A 233 -28.53 -2.82 -5.97
C ILE A 233 -29.58 -2.20 -5.04
N LYS A 234 -29.29 -2.12 -3.73
CA LYS A 234 -30.26 -1.70 -2.73
C LYS A 234 -30.47 -0.18 -2.66
N TRP A 235 -29.41 0.61 -2.77
CA TRP A 235 -29.47 2.04 -2.45
C TRP A 235 -29.50 2.95 -3.68
N ASN A 236 -28.63 2.70 -4.66
CA ASN A 236 -28.56 3.54 -5.86
C ASN A 236 -27.95 2.79 -7.05
N PRO A 237 -28.77 2.17 -7.91
CA PRO A 237 -28.28 1.48 -9.11
C PRO A 237 -27.64 2.44 -10.12
N SER A 238 -28.03 3.71 -10.16
CA SER A 238 -27.52 4.71 -11.11
C SER A 238 -26.12 5.22 -10.78
N ILE A 239 -25.48 4.70 -9.72
CA ILE A 239 -24.16 5.14 -9.27
C ILE A 239 -23.05 4.87 -10.31
N TYR A 240 -23.24 3.93 -11.24
CA TYR A 240 -22.26 3.65 -12.30
C TYR A 240 -22.03 4.85 -13.23
N VAL A 241 -22.96 5.80 -13.31
CA VAL A 241 -22.82 7.00 -14.14
C VAL A 241 -21.68 7.90 -13.62
N ALA A 242 -21.37 7.82 -12.32
CA ALA A 242 -20.25 8.53 -11.69
C ALA A 242 -18.87 8.11 -12.23
N LEU A 243 -18.75 6.97 -12.91
CA LEU A 243 -17.49 6.54 -13.54
C LEU A 243 -17.06 7.48 -14.67
N SER A 244 -17.97 8.28 -15.21
CA SER A 244 -17.64 9.30 -16.21
C SER A 244 -16.74 10.40 -15.61
N PRO A 245 -15.61 10.76 -16.26
CA PRO A 245 -14.75 11.87 -15.84
C PRO A 245 -15.48 13.22 -15.75
N HIS A 246 -16.65 13.34 -16.38
CA HIS A 246 -17.48 14.54 -16.33
C HIS A 246 -17.78 14.97 -14.88
N TYR A 247 -17.97 14.01 -13.97
CA TYR A 247 -18.24 14.28 -12.56
C TYR A 247 -17.03 14.83 -11.82
N VAL A 248 -15.80 14.52 -12.25
CA VAL A 248 -14.58 15.14 -11.72
C VAL A 248 -14.57 16.64 -12.02
N TYR A 249 -14.88 17.01 -13.27
CA TYR A 249 -14.94 18.42 -13.66
C TYR A 249 -16.05 19.16 -12.89
N LYS A 250 -17.24 18.56 -12.80
CA LYS A 250 -18.37 19.12 -12.03
C LYS A 250 -18.00 19.30 -10.56
N PHE A 251 -17.36 18.31 -9.95
CA PHE A 251 -16.91 18.37 -8.56
C PHE A 251 -16.01 19.57 -8.29
N PHE A 252 -14.95 19.77 -9.08
CA PHE A 252 -14.04 20.91 -8.88
C PHE A 252 -14.67 22.26 -9.19
N LYS A 253 -15.62 22.30 -10.12
CA LYS A 253 -16.39 23.50 -10.42
C LYS A 253 -17.26 23.92 -9.21
N ASP A 254 -17.89 22.96 -8.55
CA ASP A 254 -18.84 23.22 -7.46
C ASP A 254 -18.16 23.42 -6.10
N THR A 255 -17.11 22.65 -5.81
CA THR A 255 -16.40 22.69 -4.50
C THR A 255 -15.20 23.63 -4.46
N GLY A 256 -14.68 24.05 -5.62
CA GLY A 256 -13.57 25.00 -5.72
C GLY A 256 -12.36 24.60 -4.87
N LYS A 257 -11.90 25.51 -3.99
CA LYS A 257 -10.71 25.31 -3.13
C LYS A 257 -10.88 24.18 -2.12
N ASP A 258 -12.10 23.95 -1.63
CA ASP A 258 -12.36 22.90 -0.63
C ASP A 258 -12.23 21.51 -1.25
N GLY A 259 -12.61 21.36 -2.53
CA GLY A 259 -12.36 20.14 -3.32
C GLY A 259 -10.87 19.81 -3.44
N TRP A 260 -10.01 20.80 -3.69
CA TRP A 260 -8.56 20.62 -3.75
C TRP A 260 -7.96 20.17 -2.41
N MET A 261 -8.46 20.69 -1.29
CA MET A 261 -7.99 20.28 0.04
C MET A 261 -8.39 18.84 0.38
N SER A 262 -9.50 18.34 -0.18
CA SER A 262 -10.01 16.98 0.04
C SER A 262 -9.23 15.88 -0.70
N LEU A 263 -8.37 16.25 -1.67
CA LEU A 263 -7.57 15.31 -2.45
C LEU A 263 -6.67 14.42 -1.59
N GLY A 264 -6.20 14.90 -0.43
CA GLY A 264 -5.44 14.08 0.51
C GLY A 264 -6.21 12.83 0.98
N GLY A 265 -7.54 12.96 1.16
CA GLY A 265 -8.41 11.82 1.47
C GLY A 265 -8.68 10.90 0.27
N ILE A 266 -8.59 11.42 -0.96
CA ILE A 266 -8.75 10.63 -2.19
C ILE A 266 -7.49 9.80 -2.46
N PHE A 267 -6.30 10.36 -2.28
CA PHE A 267 -5.03 9.64 -2.48
C PHE A 267 -4.84 8.43 -1.56
N LEU A 268 -5.59 8.37 -0.46
CA LEU A 268 -5.69 7.20 0.40
C LEU A 268 -6.21 5.94 -0.33
N CYS A 269 -6.83 6.04 -1.51
CA CYS A 269 -7.22 4.86 -2.30
C CYS A 269 -6.03 4.20 -3.02
N VAL A 270 -4.89 4.91 -3.12
CA VAL A 270 -3.67 4.48 -3.82
C VAL A 270 -2.58 4.02 -2.85
N THR A 271 -2.77 4.24 -1.55
CA THR A 271 -1.83 3.78 -0.51
C THR A 271 -1.68 2.26 -0.57
N GLY A 272 -0.45 1.78 -0.64
CA GLY A 272 -0.13 0.37 -0.83
C GLY A 272 0.03 -0.03 -2.30
N THR A 273 0.05 0.89 -3.26
CA THR A 273 0.46 0.57 -4.65
C THR A 273 1.97 0.62 -4.81
N GLU A 274 2.64 1.45 -4.00
CA GLU A 274 4.09 1.53 -3.89
C GLU A 274 4.71 0.20 -3.46
N THR A 275 4.01 -0.57 -2.61
CA THR A 275 4.45 -1.90 -2.18
C THR A 275 4.38 -2.89 -3.34
N VAL A 276 3.40 -2.77 -4.25
CA VAL A 276 3.29 -3.59 -5.47
C VAL A 276 4.57 -3.54 -6.29
N PHE A 277 5.19 -2.36 -6.40
CA PHE A 277 6.47 -2.21 -7.09
C PHE A 277 7.66 -2.71 -6.24
N ALA A 278 7.65 -2.50 -4.93
CA ALA A 278 8.73 -2.96 -4.04
C ALA A 278 8.81 -4.50 -3.91
N TYR A 279 7.70 -5.21 -4.11
CA TYR A 279 7.62 -6.66 -3.95
C TYR A 279 7.97 -7.46 -5.22
N LEU A 280 8.39 -6.81 -6.30
CA LEU A 280 8.79 -7.48 -7.53
C LEU A 280 9.92 -8.50 -7.28
N GLY A 281 10.85 -8.19 -6.38
CA GLY A 281 11.97 -9.09 -6.03
C GLY A 281 11.53 -10.43 -5.42
N GLN A 282 10.29 -10.52 -4.92
CA GLN A 282 9.74 -11.75 -4.33
C GLN A 282 8.69 -12.41 -5.22
N PHE A 283 8.03 -11.65 -6.10
CA PHE A 283 6.92 -12.11 -6.93
C PHE A 283 7.07 -11.65 -8.38
N THR A 284 6.72 -12.51 -9.33
CA THR A 284 6.82 -12.16 -10.76
C THR A 284 5.78 -11.10 -11.14
N ALA A 285 6.19 -10.15 -12.01
CA ALA A 285 5.33 -9.08 -12.51
C ALA A 285 4.00 -9.59 -13.09
N GLU A 286 4.05 -10.67 -13.87
CA GLU A 286 2.86 -11.28 -14.48
C GLU A 286 1.87 -11.84 -13.44
N SER A 287 2.39 -12.38 -12.34
CA SER A 287 1.57 -12.95 -11.26
C SER A 287 0.80 -11.85 -10.54
N ILE A 288 1.49 -10.74 -10.23
CA ILE A 288 0.91 -9.54 -9.64
C ILE A 288 -0.14 -8.93 -10.59
N ARG A 289 0.16 -8.81 -11.89
CA ARG A 289 -0.77 -8.25 -12.89
C ARG A 289 -2.08 -9.01 -12.94
N VAL A 290 -2.02 -10.34 -13.03
CA VAL A 290 -3.22 -11.18 -13.10
C VAL A 290 -4.02 -11.09 -11.79
N ALA A 291 -3.36 -11.20 -10.63
CA ALA A 291 -4.02 -11.07 -9.34
C ALA A 291 -4.72 -9.70 -9.17
N PHE A 292 -4.04 -8.63 -9.57
CA PHE A 292 -4.59 -7.27 -9.49
C PHE A 292 -5.78 -7.07 -10.43
N LEU A 293 -5.61 -7.36 -11.72
CA LEU A 293 -6.62 -7.11 -12.75
C LEU A 293 -7.88 -7.95 -12.54
N CYS A 294 -7.72 -9.23 -12.18
CA CYS A 294 -8.84 -10.17 -12.12
C CYS A 294 -9.58 -10.12 -10.78
N ILE A 295 -8.91 -9.80 -9.67
CA ILE A 295 -9.49 -9.91 -8.33
C ILE A 295 -9.46 -8.57 -7.60
N VAL A 296 -8.29 -7.99 -7.36
CA VAL A 296 -8.16 -6.83 -6.46
C VAL A 296 -8.88 -5.60 -7.01
N TYR A 297 -8.61 -5.25 -8.26
CA TYR A 297 -9.20 -4.09 -8.93
C TYR A 297 -10.73 -4.13 -8.97
N PRO A 298 -11.38 -5.19 -9.50
CA PRO A 298 -12.83 -5.22 -9.56
C PRO A 298 -13.48 -5.23 -8.16
N CYS A 299 -12.90 -5.93 -7.18
CA CYS A 299 -13.43 -5.96 -5.82
C CYS A 299 -13.41 -4.56 -5.18
N LEU A 300 -12.31 -3.82 -5.33
CA LEU A 300 -12.19 -2.47 -4.76
C LEU A 300 -13.08 -1.46 -5.46
N VAL A 301 -13.16 -1.48 -6.80
CA VAL A 301 -14.06 -0.60 -7.55
C VAL A 301 -15.52 -0.84 -7.14
N LEU A 302 -15.95 -2.11 -7.05
CA LEU A 302 -17.31 -2.46 -6.60
C LEU A 302 -17.59 -1.96 -5.18
N GLN A 303 -16.61 -2.09 -4.28
CA GLN A 303 -16.76 -1.60 -2.92
C GLN A 303 -16.88 -0.08 -2.86
N TYR A 304 -16.03 0.66 -3.58
CA TYR A 304 -16.12 2.13 -3.61
C TYR A 304 -17.46 2.60 -4.18
N MET A 305 -17.92 1.97 -5.27
CA MET A 305 -19.24 2.24 -5.83
C MET A 305 -20.37 1.94 -4.85
N GLY A 306 -20.33 0.81 -4.14
CA GLY A 306 -21.33 0.46 -3.15
C GLY A 306 -21.35 1.40 -1.94
N GLN A 307 -20.19 1.84 -1.46
CA GLN A 307 -20.12 2.84 -0.40
C GLN A 307 -20.70 4.19 -0.84
N ALA A 308 -20.41 4.63 -2.07
CA ALA A 308 -21.03 5.82 -2.63
C ALA A 308 -22.54 5.67 -2.78
N ALA A 309 -23.04 4.52 -3.23
CA ALA A 309 -24.47 4.27 -3.34
C ALA A 309 -25.18 4.35 -1.99
N PHE A 310 -24.57 3.81 -0.93
CA PHE A 310 -25.10 3.91 0.43
C PHE A 310 -25.08 5.36 0.95
N LEU A 311 -23.95 6.04 0.79
CA LEU A 311 -23.74 7.40 1.29
C LEU A 311 -24.60 8.43 0.54
N SER A 312 -24.98 8.19 -0.72
CA SER A 312 -25.83 9.13 -1.46
C SER A 312 -27.20 9.32 -0.80
N LYS A 313 -27.67 8.29 -0.07
CA LYS A 313 -28.94 8.33 0.66
C LYS A 313 -28.75 8.58 2.16
N ASN A 314 -27.55 8.33 2.71
CA ASN A 314 -27.27 8.38 4.15
C ASN A 314 -26.03 9.23 4.49
N PHE A 315 -26.06 10.52 4.17
CA PHE A 315 -24.93 11.44 4.44
C PHE A 315 -24.58 11.56 5.94
N SER A 316 -25.53 11.39 6.85
CA SER A 316 -25.25 11.44 8.30
C SER A 316 -24.31 10.30 8.77
N ALA A 317 -24.12 9.25 7.96
CA ALA A 317 -23.29 8.10 8.28
C ALA A 317 -21.82 8.23 7.81
N VAL A 318 -21.40 9.37 7.27
CA VAL A 318 -20.03 9.61 6.78
C VAL A 318 -18.91 9.25 7.78
N PRO A 319 -19.00 9.56 9.09
CA PRO A 319 -17.94 9.25 10.06
C PRO A 319 -17.65 7.74 10.21
N VAL A 320 -18.62 6.90 9.88
CA VAL A 320 -18.58 5.43 9.97
C VAL A 320 -18.95 4.79 8.64
N SER A 321 -18.61 5.46 7.53
CA SER A 321 -19.08 5.17 6.17
C SER A 321 -19.04 3.70 5.77
N PHE A 322 -17.92 3.02 6.04
CA PHE A 322 -17.77 1.60 5.72
C PHE A 322 -18.72 0.74 6.55
N TYR A 323 -18.64 0.83 7.87
CA TYR A 323 -19.36 -0.05 8.79
C TYR A 323 -20.87 0.18 8.79
N ALA A 324 -21.32 1.41 8.56
CA ALA A 324 -22.74 1.74 8.41
C ALA A 324 -23.35 1.15 7.12
N SER A 325 -22.53 0.91 6.09
CA SER A 325 -22.99 0.34 4.82
C SER A 325 -23.18 -1.19 4.87
N ILE A 326 -22.81 -1.85 5.98
CA ILE A 326 -22.85 -3.31 6.11
C ILE A 326 -24.24 -3.75 6.60
N PRO A 327 -24.87 -4.77 5.99
CA PRO A 327 -26.13 -5.32 6.52
C PRO A 327 -25.93 -5.96 7.89
N TYR A 328 -26.90 -5.77 8.80
CA TYR A 328 -26.84 -6.19 10.21
C TYR A 328 -26.31 -7.62 10.46
N PRO A 329 -26.74 -8.67 9.72
CA PRO A 329 -26.26 -10.03 9.98
C PRO A 329 -24.75 -10.25 9.69
N LEU A 330 -24.20 -9.49 8.75
CA LEU A 330 -22.80 -9.63 8.32
C LEU A 330 -21.83 -8.72 9.09
N PHE A 331 -22.35 -7.83 9.95
CA PHE A 331 -21.55 -6.84 10.65
C PHE A 331 -20.40 -7.43 11.48
N TRP A 332 -20.70 -8.36 12.38
CA TRP A 332 -19.70 -8.96 13.28
C TRP A 332 -18.64 -9.79 12.53
N PRO A 333 -19.01 -10.67 11.57
CA PRO A 333 -18.04 -11.36 10.74
C PRO A 333 -17.11 -10.41 9.98
N VAL A 334 -17.67 -9.34 9.38
CA VAL A 334 -16.88 -8.38 8.59
C VAL A 334 -15.98 -7.54 9.50
N LEU A 335 -16.42 -7.17 10.70
CA LEU A 335 -15.59 -6.49 11.69
C LEU A 335 -14.37 -7.32 12.10
N ALA A 336 -14.58 -8.60 12.43
CA ALA A 336 -13.48 -9.50 12.76
C ALA A 336 -12.51 -9.64 11.57
N LEU A 337 -13.05 -9.80 10.37
CA LEU A 337 -12.27 -9.91 9.15
C LEU A 337 -11.47 -8.63 8.84
N ALA A 338 -12.04 -7.45 9.10
CA ALA A 338 -11.37 -6.16 8.94
C ALA A 338 -10.18 -6.01 9.91
N ILE A 339 -10.31 -6.48 11.16
CA ILE A 339 -9.19 -6.48 12.12
C ILE A 339 -8.07 -7.41 11.65
N PHE A 340 -8.41 -8.62 11.19
CA PHE A 340 -7.41 -9.53 10.62
C PHE A 340 -6.76 -8.96 9.36
N ALA A 341 -7.55 -8.40 8.45
CA ALA A 341 -7.02 -7.72 7.27
C ALA A 341 -6.04 -6.60 7.67
N ALA A 342 -6.38 -5.76 8.64
CA ALA A 342 -5.51 -4.65 9.10
C ALA A 342 -4.17 -5.12 9.63
N VAL A 343 -4.16 -6.21 10.39
CA VAL A 343 -2.94 -6.87 10.85
C VAL A 343 -2.11 -7.36 9.65
N VAL A 344 -2.74 -7.91 8.62
CA VAL A 344 -2.06 -8.37 7.40
C VAL A 344 -1.49 -7.19 6.59
N ALA A 345 -2.26 -6.12 6.39
CA ALA A 345 -1.81 -4.92 5.68
C ALA A 345 -0.57 -4.29 6.31
N SER A 346 -0.60 -4.14 7.63
CA SER A 346 0.48 -3.55 8.42
C SER A 346 1.80 -4.32 8.25
N GLN A 347 1.74 -5.62 7.99
CA GLN A 347 2.91 -6.47 7.81
C GLN A 347 3.79 -6.04 6.64
N ALA A 348 3.16 -5.67 5.52
CA ALA A 348 3.86 -5.32 4.29
C ALA A 348 4.73 -4.07 4.52
N ALA A 349 4.13 -3.04 5.11
CA ALA A 349 4.80 -1.78 5.44
C ALA A 349 5.94 -1.97 6.46
N ILE A 350 5.73 -2.79 7.51
CA ILE A 350 6.77 -3.10 8.50
C ILE A 350 7.93 -3.86 7.83
N SER A 351 7.63 -4.85 7.00
CA SER A 351 8.66 -5.63 6.29
C SER A 351 9.45 -4.76 5.30
N ALA A 352 8.78 -3.87 4.57
CA ALA A 352 9.43 -2.92 3.69
C ALA A 352 10.40 -2.00 4.46
N THR A 353 9.99 -1.55 5.65
CA THR A 353 10.84 -0.73 6.53
C THR A 353 12.10 -1.46 6.97
N PHE A 354 12.02 -2.74 7.32
CA PHE A 354 13.21 -3.53 7.68
C PHE A 354 14.19 -3.65 6.50
N SER A 355 13.69 -3.85 5.28
CA SER A 355 14.52 -3.89 4.07
C SER A 355 15.22 -2.56 3.81
N ILE A 356 14.50 -1.44 3.95
CA ILE A 356 15.04 -0.10 3.73
C ILE A 356 16.10 0.24 4.78
N VAL A 357 15.85 -0.03 6.06
CA VAL A 357 16.83 0.23 7.12
C VAL A 357 18.10 -0.61 6.91
N LYS A 358 17.98 -1.88 6.47
CA LYS A 358 19.15 -2.70 6.12
C LYS A 358 19.94 -2.09 4.97
N GLN A 359 19.27 -1.58 3.94
CA GLN A 359 19.92 -0.94 2.79
C GLN A 359 20.59 0.40 3.19
N CYS A 360 19.94 1.20 4.03
CA CYS A 360 20.54 2.42 4.59
C CYS A 360 21.75 2.12 5.49
N TYR A 361 21.74 1.01 6.22
CA TYR A 361 22.90 0.54 7.00
C TYR A 361 24.07 0.16 6.09
N ALA A 362 23.82 -0.54 4.98
CA ALA A 362 24.85 -0.87 3.99
C ALA A 362 25.48 0.39 3.35
N LEU A 363 24.71 1.48 3.23
CA LEU A 363 25.19 2.78 2.75
C LEU A 363 25.94 3.60 3.82
N GLY A 364 26.09 3.10 5.04
CA GLY A 364 26.77 3.79 6.14
C GLY A 364 25.98 4.96 6.74
N CYS A 365 24.68 5.08 6.44
CA CYS A 365 23.83 6.20 6.90
C CYS A 365 23.15 5.96 8.26
N PHE A 366 23.29 4.78 8.87
CA PHE A 366 22.57 4.41 10.09
C PHE A 366 23.49 3.86 11.19
N PHE A 367 23.08 4.04 12.45
CA PHE A 367 23.74 3.47 13.63
C PHE A 367 23.80 1.93 13.58
N ARG A 368 24.79 1.32 14.24
CA ARG A 368 24.95 -0.15 14.30
C ARG A 368 23.71 -0.82 14.88
N VAL A 369 22.93 -1.53 14.06
CA VAL A 369 21.74 -2.29 14.47
C VAL A 369 22.01 -3.80 14.39
N LYS A 370 21.50 -4.59 15.35
CA LYS A 370 21.71 -6.04 15.36
C LYS A 370 20.73 -6.74 14.41
N ILE A 371 21.20 -7.07 13.20
CA ILE A 371 20.39 -7.82 12.24
C ILE A 371 20.39 -9.30 12.60
N VAL A 372 19.22 -9.85 12.94
CA VAL A 372 19.07 -11.28 13.24
C VAL A 372 18.68 -12.02 11.97
N HIS A 373 19.61 -12.80 11.41
CA HIS A 373 19.34 -13.72 10.31
C HIS A 373 19.03 -15.10 10.92
N LYS A 374 17.81 -15.61 10.74
CA LYS A 374 17.51 -17.01 11.10
C LYS A 374 17.76 -17.92 9.89
N PRO A 375 18.45 -19.06 10.05
CA PRO A 375 18.86 -19.93 8.94
C PRO A 375 17.71 -20.64 8.20
N LYS A 376 16.48 -20.59 8.73
CA LYS A 376 15.26 -21.15 8.09
C LYS A 376 14.49 -20.13 7.23
N TRP A 377 15.02 -18.93 7.03
CA TRP A 377 14.35 -17.87 6.25
C TRP A 377 14.84 -17.89 4.80
N ILE A 378 13.90 -17.77 3.86
CA ILE A 378 14.20 -17.63 2.43
C ILE A 378 14.98 -16.31 2.22
N HIS A 379 15.88 -16.28 1.24
CA HIS A 379 16.61 -15.07 0.84
C HIS A 379 15.65 -13.88 0.70
N GLY A 380 15.99 -12.74 1.35
CA GLY A 380 15.20 -11.50 1.30
C GLY A 380 14.36 -11.16 2.53
N GLN A 381 14.15 -12.07 3.49
CA GLN A 381 13.41 -11.76 4.73
C GLN A 381 14.33 -11.31 5.88
N ILE A 382 14.04 -10.14 6.45
CA ILE A 382 14.88 -9.47 7.47
C ILE A 382 13.99 -9.10 8.66
N TYR A 383 14.42 -9.44 9.87
CA TYR A 383 13.81 -8.98 11.11
C TYR A 383 14.85 -8.22 11.91
N ILE A 384 14.50 -6.99 12.29
CA ILE A 384 15.35 -6.12 13.08
C ILE A 384 14.60 -5.79 14.37
N PRO A 385 14.91 -6.48 15.49
CA PRO A 385 14.16 -6.33 16.74
C PRO A 385 14.09 -4.88 17.21
N GLU A 386 15.18 -4.12 17.13
CA GLU A 386 15.23 -2.73 17.60
C GLU A 386 14.27 -1.83 16.81
N ILE A 387 14.24 -2.00 15.48
CA ILE A 387 13.34 -1.24 14.61
C ILE A 387 11.89 -1.66 14.83
N ASN A 388 11.63 -2.94 15.08
CA ASN A 388 10.29 -3.43 15.38
C ASN A 388 9.71 -2.76 16.63
N TRP A 389 10.49 -2.69 17.72
CA TRP A 389 10.07 -2.02 18.95
C TRP A 389 9.92 -0.51 18.77
N LEU A 390 10.83 0.13 18.00
CA LEU A 390 10.74 1.55 17.70
C LEU A 390 9.48 1.87 16.87
N LEU A 391 9.18 1.09 15.84
CA LEU A 391 7.96 1.20 15.06
C LEU A 391 6.71 1.01 15.93
N MET A 392 6.73 0.02 16.83
CA MET A 392 5.62 -0.21 17.77
C MET A 392 5.34 1.02 18.63
N ILE A 393 6.38 1.62 19.22
CA ILE A 393 6.24 2.82 20.06
C ILE A 393 5.68 3.97 19.24
N ILE A 394 6.21 4.23 18.05
CA ILE A 394 5.74 5.31 17.18
C ILE A 394 4.28 5.08 16.77
N SER A 395 3.92 3.87 16.32
CA SER A 395 2.54 3.54 15.95
C SER A 395 1.57 3.67 17.13
N LEU A 396 1.98 3.31 18.35
CA LEU A 396 1.16 3.49 19.57
C LEU A 396 0.97 4.96 19.91
N VAL A 397 2.04 5.77 19.85
CA VAL A 397 1.97 7.22 20.10
C VAL A 397 1.06 7.89 19.07
N LEU A 398 1.15 7.50 17.79
CA LEU A 398 0.28 8.00 16.74
C LEU A 398 -1.17 7.60 16.98
N ALA A 399 -1.43 6.33 17.32
CA ALA A 399 -2.78 5.84 17.55
C ALA A 399 -3.47 6.49 18.76
N ILE A 400 -2.73 6.66 19.87
CA ILE A 400 -3.25 7.28 21.10
C ILE A 400 -3.31 8.81 20.97
N GLY A 401 -2.34 9.41 20.28
CA GLY A 401 -2.19 10.86 20.16
C GLY A 401 -3.21 11.49 19.22
N PHE A 402 -3.45 10.90 18.05
CA PHE A 402 -4.40 11.48 17.09
C PHE A 402 -5.85 11.25 17.49
N ARG A 403 -6.17 10.13 18.17
CA ARG A 403 -7.51 9.68 18.62
C ARG A 403 -8.61 9.56 17.54
N ASN A 404 -8.47 10.30 16.45
CA ASN A 404 -9.41 10.48 15.36
C ASN A 404 -8.66 10.19 14.05
N SER A 405 -9.11 9.18 13.31
CA SER A 405 -8.41 8.69 12.10
C SER A 405 -8.34 9.72 10.96
N ASN A 406 -9.17 10.77 10.97
CA ASN A 406 -9.23 11.76 9.89
C ASN A 406 -7.94 12.57 9.71
N HIS A 407 -7.36 13.03 10.82
CA HIS A 407 -6.12 13.83 10.75
C HIS A 407 -4.93 12.96 10.36
N MET A 408 -4.90 11.72 10.87
CA MET A 408 -3.87 10.74 10.57
C MET A 408 -3.96 10.28 9.10
N GLY A 409 -5.16 10.02 8.59
CA GLY A 409 -5.39 9.64 7.19
C GLY A 409 -5.01 10.76 6.22
N ASN A 410 -5.33 12.03 6.51
CA ASN A 410 -4.89 13.12 5.63
C ASN A 410 -3.35 13.26 5.59
N ALA A 411 -2.66 13.08 6.72
CA ALA A 411 -1.19 13.05 6.74
C ALA A 411 -0.65 11.89 5.91
N TYR A 412 -1.27 10.71 6.03
CA TYR A 412 -0.89 9.51 5.29
C TYR A 412 -1.11 9.62 3.78
N GLY A 413 -2.26 10.13 3.36
CA GLY A 413 -2.58 10.30 1.94
C GLY A 413 -1.67 11.31 1.25
N LYS A 414 -1.29 12.39 1.94
CA LYS A 414 -0.27 13.33 1.44
C LYS A 414 1.09 12.66 1.27
N LEU A 415 1.47 11.81 2.23
CA LEU A 415 2.77 11.13 2.19
C LEU A 415 2.83 10.07 1.09
N SER A 416 1.73 9.38 0.80
CA SER A 416 1.60 8.44 -0.31
C SER A 416 1.54 9.11 -1.69
N SER A 417 1.13 10.38 -1.76
CA SER A 417 1.08 11.14 -3.01
C SER A 417 2.45 11.66 -3.50
N LEU A 418 3.44 11.73 -2.60
CA LEU A 418 4.82 12.19 -2.86
C LEU A 418 5.65 11.05 -3.45
#